data_AF-A0A9P7MMF4-F1
#
_entry.id   AF-A0A9P7MMF4-F1
#
_cell.length_a   1.000
_cell.length_b   1.000
_cell.length_c   1.000
_cell.angle_alpha   90.00
_cell.angle_beta   90.00
_cell.angle_gamma   90.00
#
_symmetry.space_group_name_H-M   'P 1'
#
loop_
_entity.id
_entity.type
_entity.pdbx_description
1 polymer ?
#
loop_
_entity_poly.entity_id
_entity_poly.type
_entity_poly.pdbx_seq_one_letter_code
_entity_poly.pdbx_strand_id
1 'polypeptide(L)'
;MQPLENIDPTVQGTPEVTISPPLEQKKGPKKQRHVDRIYTPSKPVTRVERTYSDRKRQAVLMYLAFHRIHDPSSRYSGVGGYRNPFGREASKMFNIPKSTIQKWWQVRDKEKFERNVPSISCAMTDPPPAQSQSVSS
;
A
#
# COMPACT_ATOMS: atom_id res chain seq x y z
N MET A 1 51.73 -44.62 44.09
CA MET A 1 50.52 -43.80 44.32
C MET A 1 50.97 -42.35 44.20
N GLN A 2 50.75 -41.74 43.04
CA GLN A 2 51.24 -40.39 42.74
C GLN A 2 50.33 -39.32 43.39
N PRO A 3 50.89 -38.16 43.79
CA PRO A 3 50.21 -37.11 44.54
C PRO A 3 49.56 -36.03 43.65
N LEU A 4 48.64 -35.32 44.31
CA LEU A 4 47.97 -34.04 44.01
C LEU A 4 48.45 -33.27 42.76
N GLU A 5 47.48 -33.08 41.88
CA GLU A 5 47.54 -32.33 40.63
C GLU A 5 47.56 -30.82 40.93
N ASN A 6 48.53 -30.12 40.33
CA ASN A 6 48.68 -28.67 40.41
C ASN A 6 47.58 -27.97 39.61
N ILE A 7 46.92 -27.00 40.24
CA ILE A 7 46.03 -26.03 39.60
C ILE A 7 46.91 -24.90 39.06
N ASP A 8 47.07 -24.81 37.74
CA ASP A 8 47.60 -23.62 37.07
C ASP A 8 46.45 -22.74 36.58
N PRO A 9 46.25 -21.51 37.12
CA PRO A 9 45.32 -20.55 36.54
C PRO A 9 46.08 -19.70 35.52
N THR A 10 46.01 -20.04 34.24
CA THR A 10 46.54 -19.16 33.19
C THR A 10 45.61 -19.15 31.98
N VAL A 11 45.46 -17.93 31.46
CA VAL A 11 44.87 -17.52 30.18
C VAL A 11 43.39 -17.15 30.20
N GLN A 12 43.18 -15.86 30.49
CA GLN A 12 42.12 -15.06 29.90
C GLN A 12 42.19 -15.16 28.37
N GLY A 13 41.25 -15.88 27.76
CA GLY A 13 41.01 -15.86 26.32
C GLY A 13 40.12 -14.68 25.95
N THR A 14 40.72 -13.51 25.74
CA THR A 14 40.09 -12.37 25.07
C THR A 14 39.88 -12.74 23.59
N PRO A 15 38.69 -12.62 22.99
CA PRO A 15 38.57 -12.65 21.54
C PRO A 15 39.23 -11.39 20.99
N GLU A 16 40.43 -11.56 20.41
CA GLU A 16 41.12 -10.53 19.65
C GLU A 16 40.28 -10.19 18.43
N VAL A 17 39.45 -9.16 18.57
CA VAL A 17 38.80 -8.51 17.43
C VAL A 17 39.90 -7.79 16.67
N THR A 18 40.41 -8.42 15.61
CA THR A 18 41.26 -7.76 14.62
C THR A 18 40.43 -6.68 13.92
N ILE A 19 40.44 -5.46 14.47
CA ILE A 19 39.86 -4.27 13.84
C ILE A 19 40.80 -3.88 12.71
N SER A 20 40.56 -4.41 11.51
CA SER A 20 41.20 -3.90 10.30
C SER A 20 40.84 -2.41 10.14
N PRO A 21 41.81 -1.50 9.97
CA PRO A 21 41.50 -0.08 9.78
C PRO A 21 40.60 0.09 8.55
N PRO A 22 39.53 0.91 8.62
CA PRO A 22 38.69 1.22 7.48
C PRO A 22 39.53 1.70 6.29
N LEU A 23 39.50 0.96 5.18
CA LEU A 23 40.16 1.39 3.96
C LEU A 23 39.50 2.68 3.47
N GLU A 24 40.22 3.80 3.54
CA GLU A 24 39.73 5.08 3.04
C GLU A 24 39.43 4.97 1.54
N GLN A 25 38.17 5.18 1.18
CA GLN A 25 37.78 5.28 -0.21
C GLN A 25 38.45 6.51 -0.82
N LYS A 26 39.30 6.29 -1.83
CA LYS A 26 39.94 7.38 -2.57
C LYS A 26 38.87 8.34 -3.08
N LYS A 27 39.03 9.63 -2.77
CA LYS A 27 38.10 10.68 -3.21
C LYS A 27 38.01 10.65 -4.73
N GLY A 28 36.79 10.52 -5.24
CA GLY A 28 36.54 10.57 -6.67
C GLY A 28 36.95 11.92 -7.28
N PRO A 29 37.02 12.00 -8.63
CA PRO A 29 37.32 13.24 -9.32
C PRO A 29 36.44 14.39 -8.82
N LYS A 30 37.05 15.56 -8.60
CA LYS A 30 36.30 16.76 -8.21
C LYS A 30 35.24 17.05 -9.27
N LYS A 31 34.00 17.30 -8.86
CA LYS A 31 32.93 17.70 -9.78
C LYS A 31 33.40 18.95 -10.55
N GLN A 32 33.14 19.00 -11.86
CA GLN A 32 33.40 20.18 -12.69
C GLN A 32 32.74 21.43 -12.08
N ARG A 33 33.34 22.61 -12.30
CA ARG A 33 32.73 23.88 -11.87
C ARG A 33 31.40 24.06 -12.60
N HIS A 34 30.47 24.80 -12.00
CA HIS A 34 29.14 24.99 -12.60
C HIS A 34 29.21 25.56 -14.03
N VAL A 35 30.18 26.42 -14.31
CA VAL A 35 30.42 27.04 -15.62
C VAL A 35 30.91 26.03 -16.66
N ASP A 36 31.66 25.02 -16.25
CA ASP A 36 32.26 24.02 -17.15
C ASP A 36 31.30 22.85 -17.43
N ARG A 37 30.16 22.78 -16.73
CA ARG A 37 29.17 21.70 -16.89
C ARG A 37 28.29 21.98 -18.10
N ILE A 38 28.25 21.05 -19.04
CA ILE A 38 27.27 21.07 -20.13
C ILE A 38 25.87 20.87 -19.54
N TYR A 39 24.97 21.84 -19.73
CA TYR A 39 23.58 21.71 -19.31
C TYR A 39 22.83 20.74 -20.22
N THR A 40 22.39 19.62 -19.68
CA THR A 40 21.45 18.70 -20.34
C THR A 40 20.08 18.86 -19.68
N PRO A 41 19.04 19.32 -20.40
CA PRO A 41 17.70 19.43 -19.83
C PRO A 41 17.19 18.05 -19.42
N SER A 42 16.44 17.99 -18.31
CA SER A 42 15.81 16.74 -17.90
C SER A 42 14.76 16.32 -18.93
N LYS A 43 14.60 15.00 -19.13
CA LYS A 43 13.47 14.48 -19.90
C LYS A 43 12.15 14.96 -19.27
N PRO A 44 11.13 15.30 -20.08
CA PRO A 44 9.81 15.65 -19.55
C PRO A 44 9.26 14.55 -18.64
N VAL A 45 8.74 14.94 -17.48
CA VAL A 45 8.15 14.00 -16.52
C VAL A 45 6.80 13.54 -17.07
N THR A 46 6.74 12.31 -17.59
CA THR A 46 5.49 11.70 -18.02
C THR A 46 4.89 10.86 -16.90
N ARG A 47 3.59 11.05 -16.64
CA ARG A 47 2.85 10.25 -15.67
C ARG A 47 2.38 8.96 -16.32
N VAL A 48 2.68 7.82 -15.73
CA VAL A 48 2.09 6.54 -16.15
C VAL A 48 0.63 6.50 -15.71
N GLU A 49 -0.28 6.62 -16.66
CA GLU A 49 -1.72 6.45 -16.41
C GLU A 49 -2.06 4.96 -16.37
N ARG A 50 -2.58 4.50 -15.23
CA ARG A 50 -3.07 3.13 -15.05
C ARG A 50 -4.56 3.17 -14.80
N THR A 51 -5.33 2.57 -15.70
CA THR A 51 -6.76 2.35 -15.53
C THR A 51 -7.00 0.89 -15.11
N TYR A 52 -7.90 0.69 -14.15
CA TYR A 52 -8.29 -0.64 -13.68
C TYR A 52 -9.79 -0.81 -13.90
N SER A 53 -10.21 -1.98 -14.38
CA SER A 53 -11.62 -2.29 -14.57
C SER A 53 -12.36 -2.39 -13.24
N ASP A 54 -13.66 -2.10 -13.25
CA ASP A 54 -14.48 -2.17 -12.03
C ASP A 54 -14.54 -3.60 -11.47
N ARG A 55 -14.58 -4.61 -12.35
CA ARG A 55 -14.47 -6.03 -11.96
C ARG A 55 -13.19 -6.31 -11.16
N LYS A 56 -12.05 -5.73 -11.56
CA LYS A 56 -10.78 -5.90 -10.86
C LYS A 56 -10.80 -5.19 -9.50
N ARG A 57 -11.38 -3.99 -9.44
CA ARG A 57 -11.63 -3.27 -8.18
C ARG A 57 -12.50 -4.09 -7.23
N GLN A 58 -13.63 -4.62 -7.69
CA GLN A 58 -14.53 -5.43 -6.88
C GLN A 58 -13.84 -6.71 -6.37
N ALA A 59 -13.07 -7.39 -7.21
CA ALA A 59 -12.30 -8.57 -6.80
C ALA A 59 -11.32 -8.26 -5.66
N VAL A 60 -10.64 -7.11 -5.72
CA VAL A 60 -9.72 -6.66 -4.66
C VAL A 60 -10.48 -6.37 -3.36
N LEU A 61 -11.61 -5.67 -3.44
CA LEU A 61 -12.43 -5.35 -2.27
C LEU A 61 -13.01 -6.61 -1.63
N MET A 62 -13.44 -7.57 -2.45
CA MET A 62 -13.94 -8.87 -2.00
C MET A 62 -12.83 -9.67 -1.29
N TYR A 63 -11.63 -9.69 -1.84
CA TYR A 63 -10.46 -10.31 -1.21
C TYR A 63 -10.18 -9.69 0.17
N LEU A 64 -10.14 -8.37 0.27
CA LEU A 64 -9.89 -7.69 1.55
C LEU A 64 -10.97 -7.95 2.62
N ALA A 65 -12.23 -8.09 2.20
CA ALA A 65 -13.35 -8.30 3.10
C ALA A 65 -13.47 -9.75 3.60
N PHE A 66 -13.35 -10.73 2.68
CA PHE A 66 -13.74 -12.11 2.98
C PHE A 66 -12.56 -13.06 3.14
N HIS A 67 -11.42 -12.78 2.52
CA HIS A 67 -10.27 -13.68 2.64
C HIS A 67 -9.71 -13.68 4.07
N ARG A 68 -9.23 -14.84 4.51
CA ARG A 68 -8.68 -15.05 5.85
C ARG A 68 -7.30 -15.69 5.74
N ILE A 69 -6.32 -15.09 6.39
CA ILE A 69 -4.94 -15.57 6.43
C ILE A 69 -4.67 -16.10 7.83
N HIS A 70 -4.19 -17.34 7.92
CA HIS A 70 -3.70 -17.91 9.16
C HIS A 70 -2.32 -17.36 9.47
N ASP A 71 -2.22 -16.59 10.54
CA ASP A 71 -0.98 -16.07 11.09
C ASP A 71 -1.13 -15.98 12.62
N PRO A 72 -0.84 -17.09 13.33
CA PRO A 72 -1.01 -17.13 14.78
C PRO A 72 -0.02 -16.23 15.52
N SER A 73 1.05 -15.76 14.87
CA SER A 73 2.04 -14.87 15.46
C SER A 73 1.64 -13.39 15.39
N SER A 74 0.71 -13.03 14.51
CA SER A 74 0.32 -11.65 14.29
C SER A 74 -0.56 -11.10 15.41
N ARG A 75 -0.24 -9.90 15.89
CA ARG A 75 -1.05 -9.16 16.88
C ARG A 75 -2.45 -8.78 16.39
N TYR A 76 -2.68 -8.83 15.08
CA TYR A 76 -3.97 -8.51 14.45
C TYR A 76 -4.83 -9.76 14.21
N SER A 77 -4.35 -10.93 14.62
CA SER A 77 -5.06 -12.18 14.45
C SER A 77 -6.03 -12.38 15.61
N GLY A 78 -7.27 -12.75 15.28
CA GLY A 78 -8.32 -13.00 16.25
C GLY A 78 -8.16 -14.37 16.92
N VAL A 79 -9.19 -14.76 17.66
CA VAL A 79 -9.30 -16.12 18.22
C VAL A 79 -9.21 -17.14 17.07
N GLY A 80 -8.25 -18.06 17.17
CA GLY A 80 -7.95 -19.03 16.12
C GLY A 80 -6.83 -18.64 15.16
N GLY A 81 -6.13 -17.52 15.37
CA GLY A 81 -4.93 -17.17 14.60
C GLY A 81 -5.21 -16.68 13.18
N TYR A 82 -6.47 -16.44 12.82
CA TYR A 82 -6.83 -15.90 11.51
C TYR A 82 -6.99 -14.38 11.54
N ARG A 83 -6.57 -13.72 10.46
CA ARG A 83 -6.80 -12.28 10.23
C ARG A 83 -7.29 -11.99 8.81
N ASN A 84 -7.79 -10.78 8.59
CA ASN A 84 -8.00 -10.23 7.26
C ASN A 84 -6.66 -9.94 6.56
N PRO A 85 -6.59 -10.07 5.23
CA PRO A 85 -5.42 -9.65 4.48
C PRO A 85 -5.23 -8.13 4.55
N PHE A 86 -3.97 -7.71 4.53
CA PHE A 86 -3.57 -6.32 4.45
C PHE A 86 -3.54 -5.82 3.01
N GLY A 87 -3.65 -4.51 2.83
CA GLY A 87 -3.50 -3.88 1.50
C GLY A 87 -2.17 -4.19 0.81
N ARG A 88 -1.10 -4.50 1.56
CA ARG A 88 0.19 -4.95 1.00
C ARG A 88 0.12 -6.33 0.35
N GLU A 89 -0.69 -7.24 0.90
CA GLU A 89 -0.89 -8.59 0.36
C GLU A 89 -1.75 -8.52 -0.89
N ALA A 90 -2.84 -7.75 -0.85
CA ALA A 90 -3.65 -7.48 -2.03
C ALA A 90 -2.85 -6.79 -3.15
N SER A 91 -1.94 -5.87 -2.79
CA SER A 91 -1.05 -5.20 -3.74
C SER A 91 -0.16 -6.19 -4.49
N LYS A 92 0.46 -7.13 -3.77
CA LYS A 92 1.28 -8.20 -4.35
C LYS A 92 0.45 -9.14 -5.23
N MET A 93 -0.74 -9.52 -4.78
CA MET A 93 -1.58 -10.50 -5.47
C MET A 93 -2.19 -9.98 -6.78
N PHE A 94 -2.67 -8.72 -6.80
CA PHE A 94 -3.35 -8.14 -7.97
C PHE A 94 -2.45 -7.24 -8.83
N ASN A 95 -1.20 -7.02 -8.38
CA ASN A 95 -0.23 -6.11 -8.96
C ASN A 95 -0.76 -4.68 -9.10
N ILE A 96 -1.40 -4.18 -8.03
CA ILE A 96 -1.99 -2.84 -7.95
C ILE A 96 -1.28 -2.07 -6.82
N PRO A 97 -0.91 -0.80 -7.01
CA PRO A 97 -0.33 0.01 -5.94
C PRO A 97 -1.20 0.04 -4.69
N LYS A 98 -0.58 -0.14 -3.52
CA LYS A 98 -1.27 -0.09 -2.21
C LYS A 98 -2.10 1.19 -2.04
N SER A 99 -1.59 2.34 -2.51
CA SER A 99 -2.30 3.64 -2.44
C SER A 99 -3.63 3.62 -3.19
N THR A 100 -3.68 3.00 -4.37
CA THR A 100 -4.90 2.83 -5.15
C THR A 100 -5.92 1.96 -4.41
N ILE A 101 -5.45 0.84 -3.84
CA ILE A 101 -6.30 -0.08 -3.07
C ILE A 101 -6.89 0.64 -1.85
N GLN A 102 -6.07 1.41 -1.13
CA GLN A 102 -6.51 2.18 0.04
C GLN A 102 -7.60 3.20 -0.32
N LYS A 103 -7.42 3.91 -1.45
CA LYS A 103 -8.44 4.85 -1.96
C LYS A 103 -9.76 4.12 -2.27
N TRP A 104 -9.72 2.97 -2.94
CA TRP A 104 -10.93 2.18 -3.21
C TRP A 104 -11.62 1.70 -1.94
N TRP A 105 -10.84 1.29 -0.94
CA TRP A 105 -11.40 0.84 0.34
C TRP A 105 -12.13 1.97 1.07
N GLN A 106 -11.57 3.19 1.06
CA GLN A 106 -12.20 4.37 1.67
C GLN A 106 -13.48 4.80 0.94
N VAL A 107 -13.47 4.77 -0.39
CA VAL A 107 -14.62 5.21 -1.22
C VAL A 107 -15.75 4.18 -1.24
N ARG A 108 -15.47 2.90 -0.98
CA ARG A 108 -16.45 1.80 -0.98
C ARG A 108 -17.70 2.13 -0.17
N ASP A 109 -17.53 2.67 1.03
CA ASP A 109 -18.65 2.90 1.95
C ASP A 109 -19.54 4.07 1.48
N LYS A 110 -18.94 5.08 0.83
CA LYS A 110 -19.68 6.18 0.19
C LYS A 110 -20.51 5.68 -0.99
N GLU A 111 -19.94 4.84 -1.85
CA GLU A 111 -20.66 4.32 -3.03
C GLU A 111 -21.78 3.33 -2.67
N LYS A 112 -21.59 2.53 -1.61
CA LYS A 112 -22.65 1.64 -1.10
C LYS A 112 -23.85 2.43 -0.62
N PHE A 113 -23.63 3.59 -0.01
CA PHE A 113 -24.69 4.49 0.42
C PHE A 113 -25.42 5.11 -0.79
N GLU A 114 -24.70 5.69 -1.76
CA GLU A 114 -25.30 6.31 -2.95
C GLU A 114 -26.07 5.33 -3.85
N ARG A 115 -25.64 4.06 -3.95
CA ARG A 115 -26.38 3.03 -4.72
C ARG A 115 -27.64 2.48 -4.04
N ASN A 116 -27.75 2.59 -2.71
CA ASN A 116 -28.90 2.08 -1.95
C ASN A 116 -29.93 3.18 -1.61
N VAL A 117 -29.63 4.44 -1.91
CA VAL A 117 -30.63 5.50 -1.89
C VAL A 117 -31.30 5.46 -3.26
N PRO A 118 -32.61 5.11 -3.37
CA PRO A 118 -33.32 5.36 -4.62
C PRO A 118 -33.14 6.85 -4.91
N SER A 119 -32.63 7.16 -6.09
CA SER A 119 -32.61 8.54 -6.60
C SER A 119 -34.06 9.01 -6.67
N ILE A 120 -34.57 9.55 -5.56
CA ILE A 120 -35.80 10.34 -5.51
C ILE A 120 -35.41 11.69 -6.13
N SER A 121 -35.07 11.67 -7.42
CA SER A 121 -35.12 12.88 -8.23
C SER A 121 -36.60 13.17 -8.42
N CYS A 122 -37.05 14.22 -7.74
CA CYS A 122 -38.38 14.79 -7.81
C CYS A 122 -38.99 14.69 -9.22
N ALA A 123 -39.95 13.77 -9.40
CA ALA A 123 -41.02 13.98 -10.37
C ALA A 123 -41.96 15.04 -9.78
N MET A 124 -41.50 16.29 -9.76
CA MET A 124 -42.36 17.45 -9.58
C MET A 124 -43.13 17.63 -10.89
N THR A 125 -44.23 16.89 -10.99
CA THR A 125 -45.50 17.26 -11.61
C THR A 125 -45.42 18.35 -12.68
N ASP A 126 -45.41 17.95 -13.95
CA ASP A 126 -45.92 18.82 -15.00
C ASP A 126 -47.38 19.16 -14.66
N PRO A 127 -47.79 20.45 -14.64
CA PRO A 127 -49.19 20.79 -14.41
C PRO A 127 -50.04 20.19 -15.55
N PRO A 128 -51.20 19.59 -15.24
CA PRO A 128 -52.05 18.97 -16.26
C PRO A 128 -52.47 20.03 -17.30
N PRO A 129 -52.49 19.69 -18.61
CA PRO A 129 -52.95 20.62 -19.62
C PRO A 129 -54.41 20.99 -19.38
N ALA A 130 -54.69 22.30 -19.35
CA ALA A 130 -56.02 22.86 -19.19
C ALA A 130 -56.97 22.28 -20.25
N GLN A 131 -58.01 21.59 -19.80
CA GLN A 131 -59.10 21.15 -20.67
C GLN A 131 -59.90 22.37 -21.11
N SER A 132 -59.69 22.80 -22.34
CA SER A 132 -60.56 23.77 -23.03
C SER A 132 -61.92 23.11 -23.25
N GLN A 133 -62.92 23.49 -22.46
CA GLN A 133 -64.31 23.13 -22.72
C GLN A 133 -64.77 23.88 -23.96
N SER A 134 -64.92 23.16 -25.07
CA SER A 134 -65.68 23.61 -26.24
C SER A 134 -67.15 23.61 -25.87
N VAL A 135 -67.71 24.80 -25.71
CA VAL A 135 -69.16 25.02 -25.78
C VAL A 135 -69.62 24.72 -27.20
N SER A 136 -70.46 23.71 -27.36
CA SER A 136 -71.18 23.42 -28.60
C SER A 136 -72.68 23.63 -28.37
N SER A 137 -73.25 24.30 -29.38
CA SER A 137 -74.57 24.93 -29.54
C SER A 137 -75.80 24.20 -29.03
#